data_AF-A0A6P2TPA2-F1
#
_entry.id   AF-A0A6P2TPA2-F1
#
_cell.length_a   1.000
_cell.length_b   1.000
_cell.length_c   1.000
_cell.angle_alpha   90.00
_cell.angle_beta   90.00
_cell.angle_gamma   90.00
#
_symmetry.space_group_name_H-M   'P 1'
#
loop_
_entity.id
_entity.type
_entity.pdbx_description
1 polymer ?
#
loop_
_entity_poly.entity_id
_entity_poly.type
_entity_poly.pdbx_seq_one_letter_code
_entity_poly.pdbx_strand_id
1 'polypeptide(L)'
;MKLFRMIVEGAFVIAATFLVTLVIAVMAIHAWGWDSVNVASWVQAVGSIAAIIGAYFIGERQAKAALAATQKAHQLAEESRLVVEAKAAQEQRAGMYAVVLAAHNHTVQIKEALDDEHNVKMYSIYHPSIIDSMIELLSKLPIHTLGSERAIAAFIIYNGQFTFLKGAMAKYLAGPYTDETKDQLAKLKEQGYDEKYSDDVISTKHAVLRKNVETHIDRIQKEFAILDQEISLLNHRNFLGTR
;
A
#
# COMPACT_ATOMS: atom_id res chain seq x y z
N MET A 1 -31.73 29.85 0.61
CA MET A 1 -32.38 30.83 1.51
C MET A 1 -31.49 32.00 1.96
N LYS A 2 -30.24 31.80 2.42
CA LYS A 2 -29.37 32.92 2.86
C LYS A 2 -29.05 33.97 1.78
N LEU A 3 -28.94 33.57 0.51
CA LEU A 3 -28.65 34.47 -0.61
C LEU A 3 -29.79 35.48 -0.87
N PHE A 4 -31.04 35.02 -0.79
CA PHE A 4 -32.22 35.85 -1.02
C PHE A 4 -32.42 36.91 0.06
N ARG A 5 -32.19 36.56 1.34
CA ARG A 5 -32.22 37.53 2.45
C ARG A 5 -31.18 38.64 2.28
N MET A 6 -29.97 38.28 1.84
CA MET A 6 -28.89 39.25 1.65
C MET A 6 -29.18 40.25 0.52
N ILE A 7 -29.85 39.81 -0.55
CA ILE A 7 -30.27 40.68 -1.66
C ILE A 7 -31.39 41.64 -1.20
N VAL A 8 -32.37 41.13 -0.43
CA VAL A 8 -33.49 41.94 0.06
C VAL A 8 -33.02 42.99 1.10
N GLU A 9 -32.13 42.62 2.02
CA GLU A 9 -31.57 43.55 3.01
C GLU A 9 -30.68 44.61 2.34
N GLY A 10 -29.88 44.23 1.32
CA GLY A 10 -29.06 45.17 0.56
C GLY A 10 -29.91 46.18 -0.25
N ALA A 11 -30.97 45.70 -0.91
CA ALA A 11 -31.88 46.56 -1.66
C ALA A 11 -32.62 47.55 -0.75
N PHE A 12 -33.00 47.13 0.46
CA PHE A 12 -33.65 48.00 1.44
C PHE A 12 -32.73 49.12 1.93
N VAL A 13 -31.45 48.82 2.21
CA VAL A 13 -30.47 49.84 2.62
C VAL A 13 -30.22 50.83 1.49
N ILE A 14 -30.09 50.38 0.25
CA ILE A 14 -29.90 51.26 -0.91
C ILE A 14 -31.11 52.18 -1.09
N ALA A 15 -32.34 51.62 -1.04
CA ALA A 15 -33.57 52.39 -1.17
C ALA A 15 -33.75 53.40 -0.02
N ALA A 16 -33.45 53.01 1.22
CA ALA A 16 -33.54 53.89 2.38
C ALA A 16 -32.50 55.02 2.31
N THR A 17 -31.25 54.72 1.91
CA THR A 17 -30.20 55.74 1.78
C THR A 17 -30.55 56.73 0.68
N PHE A 18 -31.10 56.26 -0.44
CA PHE A 18 -31.57 57.10 -1.56
C PHE A 18 -32.72 58.02 -1.12
N LEU A 19 -33.70 57.50 -0.38
CA LEU A 19 -34.81 58.29 0.16
C LEU A 19 -34.33 59.37 1.14
N VAL A 20 -33.40 59.03 2.04
CA VAL A 20 -32.85 59.99 3.01
C VAL A 20 -32.02 61.07 2.32
N THR A 21 -31.20 60.72 1.32
CA THR A 21 -30.45 61.72 0.53
C THR A 21 -31.38 62.60 -0.30
N LEU A 22 -32.45 62.05 -0.87
CA LEU A 22 -33.48 62.81 -1.59
C LEU A 22 -34.18 63.82 -0.65
N VAL A 23 -34.54 63.40 0.55
CA VAL A 23 -35.19 64.27 1.55
C VAL A 23 -34.25 65.38 2.04
N ILE A 24 -32.98 65.07 2.30
CA ILE A 24 -31.97 66.07 2.69
C ILE A 24 -31.70 67.05 1.55
N ALA A 25 -31.62 66.59 0.30
CA ALA A 25 -31.47 67.44 -0.87
C ALA A 25 -32.64 68.42 -1.04
N VAL A 26 -33.88 67.93 -0.88
CA VAL A 26 -35.09 68.78 -0.93
C VAL A 26 -35.09 69.81 0.20
N MET A 27 -34.72 69.43 1.43
CA MET A 27 -34.62 70.37 2.55
C MET A 27 -33.51 71.41 2.34
N ALA A 28 -32.35 71.03 1.81
CA ALA A 28 -31.24 71.96 1.56
C ALA A 28 -31.58 73.01 0.49
N ILE A 29 -32.30 72.63 -0.55
CA ILE A 29 -32.79 73.56 -1.59
C ILE A 29 -33.80 74.54 -1.01
N HIS A 30 -34.75 74.06 -0.18
CA HIS A 30 -35.85 74.88 0.30
C HIS A 30 -35.50 75.74 1.53
N ALA A 31 -34.61 75.28 2.40
CA ALA A 31 -34.28 75.97 3.66
C ALA A 31 -33.02 76.84 3.56
N TRP A 32 -32.06 76.50 2.69
CA TRP A 32 -30.76 77.20 2.61
C TRP A 32 -30.48 77.90 1.27
N GLY A 33 -31.41 77.87 0.32
CA GLY A 33 -31.28 78.61 -0.95
C GLY A 33 -30.11 78.14 -1.81
N TRP A 34 -29.66 76.90 -1.65
CA TRP A 34 -28.57 76.35 -2.44
C TRP A 34 -29.01 76.16 -3.89
N ASP A 35 -28.16 76.58 -4.83
CA ASP A 35 -28.37 76.34 -6.25
C ASP A 35 -28.36 74.82 -6.54
N SER A 36 -29.27 74.37 -7.40
CA SER A 36 -29.48 72.96 -7.74
C SER A 36 -28.21 72.24 -8.18
N VAL A 37 -27.28 72.98 -8.80
CA VAL A 37 -25.96 72.52 -9.24
C VAL A 37 -25.05 72.16 -8.07
N ASN A 38 -25.11 72.89 -6.95
CA ASN A 38 -24.28 72.65 -5.77
C ASN A 38 -24.77 71.46 -4.95
N VAL A 39 -26.09 71.23 -4.90
CA VAL A 39 -26.67 70.06 -4.24
C VAL A 39 -26.34 68.79 -5.03
N ALA A 40 -26.44 68.84 -6.36
CA ALA A 40 -26.10 67.70 -7.21
C ALA A 40 -24.62 67.30 -7.10
N SER A 41 -23.69 68.27 -7.09
CA SER A 41 -22.26 68.00 -6.96
C SER A 41 -21.90 67.40 -5.60
N TRP A 42 -22.55 67.84 -4.52
CA TRP A 42 -22.35 67.28 -3.18
C TRP A 42 -22.89 65.85 -3.06
N VAL A 43 -24.11 65.58 -3.57
CA VAL A 43 -24.70 64.23 -3.56
C VAL A 43 -23.84 63.26 -4.36
N GLN A 44 -23.30 63.69 -5.50
CA GLN A 44 -22.39 62.89 -6.33
C GLN A 44 -21.08 62.57 -5.58
N ALA A 45 -20.50 63.55 -4.89
CA ALA A 45 -19.28 63.35 -4.10
C ALA A 45 -19.49 62.32 -2.98
N VAL A 46 -20.58 62.46 -2.20
CA VAL A 46 -20.92 61.51 -1.13
C VAL A 46 -21.25 60.11 -1.68
N GLY A 47 -21.99 60.04 -2.79
CA GLY A 47 -22.30 58.78 -3.47
C GLY A 47 -21.06 58.04 -3.95
N SER A 48 -20.05 58.75 -4.48
CA SER A 48 -18.79 58.15 -4.91
C SER A 48 -18.01 57.54 -3.74
N ILE A 49 -17.95 58.22 -2.58
CA ILE A 49 -17.29 57.74 -1.37
C ILE A 49 -18.01 56.49 -0.83
N ALA A 50 -19.35 56.54 -0.76
CA ALA A 50 -20.16 55.40 -0.32
C ALA A 50 -20.01 54.18 -1.23
N ALA A 51 -19.93 54.39 -2.55
CA ALA A 51 -19.69 53.32 -3.53
C ALA A 51 -18.31 52.68 -3.36
N ILE A 52 -17.26 53.47 -3.10
CA ILE A 52 -15.91 52.95 -2.82
C ILE A 52 -15.91 52.12 -1.53
N ILE A 53 -16.55 52.59 -0.47
CA ILE A 53 -16.68 51.86 0.79
C ILE A 53 -17.45 50.54 0.59
N GLY A 54 -18.57 50.58 -0.13
CA GLY A 54 -19.36 49.39 -0.46
C GLY A 54 -18.58 48.37 -1.28
N ALA A 55 -17.84 48.84 -2.29
CA ALA A 55 -16.96 47.99 -3.11
C ALA A 55 -15.84 47.35 -2.27
N TYR A 56 -15.25 48.09 -1.34
CA TYR A 56 -14.24 47.57 -0.41
C TYR A 56 -14.78 46.44 0.47
N PHE A 57 -15.95 46.63 1.11
CA PHE A 57 -16.56 45.60 1.96
C PHE A 57 -16.97 44.35 1.18
N ILE A 58 -17.50 44.51 -0.03
CA ILE A 58 -17.84 43.38 -0.91
C ILE A 58 -16.56 42.64 -1.32
N GLY A 59 -15.52 43.38 -1.71
CA GLY A 59 -14.20 42.83 -2.07
C GLY A 59 -13.57 42.05 -0.92
N GLU A 60 -13.55 42.59 0.30
CA GLU A 60 -13.00 41.92 1.48
C GLU A 60 -13.77 40.63 1.80
N ARG A 61 -15.10 40.64 1.69
CA ARG A 61 -15.93 39.46 1.94
C ARG A 61 -15.72 38.37 0.88
N GLN A 62 -15.63 38.76 -0.40
CA GLN A 62 -15.35 37.82 -1.48
C GLN A 62 -13.93 37.24 -1.37
N ALA A 63 -12.94 38.08 -1.05
CA ALA A 63 -11.57 37.63 -0.82
C ALA A 63 -11.47 36.65 0.36
N LYS A 64 -12.13 36.95 1.50
CA LYS A 64 -12.19 36.02 2.64
C LYS A 64 -12.88 34.71 2.29
N ALA A 65 -13.99 34.75 1.55
CA ALA A 65 -14.69 33.54 1.12
C ALA A 65 -13.86 32.69 0.15
N ALA A 66 -13.14 33.33 -0.79
CA ALA A 66 -12.25 32.66 -1.74
C ALA A 66 -11.05 32.00 -1.03
N LEU A 67 -10.43 32.69 -0.07
CA LEU A 67 -9.35 32.12 0.75
C LEU A 67 -9.84 30.93 1.58
N ALA A 68 -11.00 31.04 2.23
CA ALA A 68 -11.59 29.95 3.00
C ALA A 68 -11.93 28.74 2.12
N ALA A 69 -12.47 28.96 0.92
CA ALA A 69 -12.75 27.89 -0.04
C ALA A 69 -11.46 27.18 -0.50
N THR A 70 -10.40 27.95 -0.77
CA THR A 70 -9.10 27.42 -1.19
C THR A 70 -8.42 26.61 -0.08
N GLN A 71 -8.43 27.12 1.16
CA GLN A 71 -7.92 26.40 2.33
C GLN A 71 -8.66 25.09 2.56
N LYS A 72 -10.00 25.11 2.48
CA LYS A 72 -10.81 23.90 2.62
C LYS A 72 -10.53 22.90 1.50
N ALA A 73 -10.36 23.37 0.26
CA ALA A 73 -10.01 22.52 -0.86
C ALA A 73 -8.63 21.86 -0.66
N HIS A 74 -7.64 22.61 -0.16
CA HIS A 74 -6.33 22.05 0.19
C HIS A 74 -6.41 21.00 1.30
N GLN A 75 -7.14 21.26 2.38
CA GLN A 75 -7.31 20.29 3.46
C GLN A 75 -7.95 18.99 2.98
N LEU A 76 -9.02 19.09 2.19
CA LEU A 76 -9.67 17.90 1.60
C LEU A 76 -8.75 17.15 0.64
N ALA A 77 -7.92 17.87 -0.13
CA ALA A 77 -6.94 17.26 -1.02
C ALA A 77 -5.86 16.50 -0.22
N GLU A 78 -5.34 17.06 0.86
CA GLU A 78 -4.37 16.40 1.74
C GLU A 78 -4.96 15.16 2.42
N GLU A 79 -6.17 15.25 2.97
CA GLU A 79 -6.88 14.10 3.55
C GLU A 79 -7.08 12.98 2.53
N SER A 80 -7.52 13.33 1.32
CA SER A 80 -7.71 12.35 0.24
C SER A 80 -6.40 11.67 -0.16
N ARG A 81 -5.30 12.43 -0.20
CA ARG A 81 -3.98 11.90 -0.53
C ARG A 81 -3.51 10.88 0.50
N LEU A 82 -3.66 11.18 1.80
CA LEU A 82 -3.28 10.25 2.87
C LEU A 82 -4.07 8.94 2.80
N VAL A 83 -5.37 9.02 2.49
CA VAL A 83 -6.22 7.82 2.32
C VAL A 83 -5.77 6.99 1.12
N VAL A 84 -5.47 7.65 -0.01
CA VAL A 84 -4.99 6.97 -1.23
C VAL A 84 -3.63 6.31 -0.99
N GLU A 85 -2.69 7.00 -0.34
CA GLU A 85 -1.37 6.46 0.01
C GLU A 85 -1.49 5.27 0.96
N ALA A 86 -2.35 5.35 1.99
CA ALA A 86 -2.61 4.25 2.91
C ALA A 86 -3.20 3.02 2.20
N LYS A 87 -4.15 3.24 1.29
CA LYS A 87 -4.75 2.17 0.49
C LYS A 87 -3.74 1.52 -0.46
N ALA A 88 -2.94 2.32 -1.16
CA ALA A 88 -1.89 1.80 -2.03
C ALA A 88 -0.86 0.96 -1.25
N ALA A 89 -0.45 1.41 -0.06
CA ALA A 89 0.46 0.66 0.81
C ALA A 89 -0.18 -0.65 1.34
N GLN A 90 -1.51 -0.68 1.53
CA GLN A 90 -2.23 -1.88 1.92
C GLN A 90 -2.32 -2.89 0.77
N GLU A 91 -2.68 -2.43 -0.44
CA GLU A 91 -2.74 -3.27 -1.64
C GLU A 91 -1.37 -3.87 -1.99
N GLN A 92 -0.31 -3.07 -1.88
CA GLN A 92 1.06 -3.54 -2.08
C GLN A 92 1.44 -4.65 -1.09
N ARG A 93 1.10 -4.47 0.19
CA ARG A 93 1.32 -5.49 1.23
C ARG A 93 0.52 -6.77 0.98
N ALA A 94 -0.75 -6.64 0.58
CA ALA A 94 -1.59 -7.79 0.25
C ALA A 94 -1.04 -8.55 -0.96
N GLY A 95 -0.60 -7.85 -2.00
CA GLY A 95 0.05 -8.46 -3.18
C GLY A 95 1.34 -9.20 -2.82
N MET A 96 2.20 -8.59 -2.00
CA MET A 96 3.41 -9.24 -1.49
C MET A 96 3.09 -10.51 -0.71
N TYR A 97 2.12 -10.44 0.21
CA TYR A 97 1.71 -11.61 0.99
C TYR A 97 1.15 -12.73 0.11
N ALA A 98 0.36 -12.39 -0.92
CA ALA A 98 -0.14 -13.38 -1.88
C ALA A 98 0.98 -14.12 -2.62
N VAL A 99 2.05 -13.41 -3.03
CA VAL A 99 3.23 -14.03 -3.66
C VAL A 99 3.93 -14.98 -2.69
N VAL A 100 4.14 -14.56 -1.44
CA VAL A 100 4.77 -15.39 -0.42
C VAL A 100 3.92 -16.62 -0.07
N LEU A 101 2.61 -16.45 0.06
CA LEU A 101 1.67 -17.54 0.29
C LEU A 101 1.68 -18.54 -0.86
N ALA A 102 1.70 -18.07 -2.11
CA ALA A 102 1.79 -18.94 -3.28
C ALA A 102 3.09 -19.76 -3.29
N ALA A 103 4.23 -19.12 -3.00
CA ALA A 103 5.52 -19.80 -2.88
C ALA A 103 5.53 -20.83 -1.74
N HIS A 104 4.93 -20.50 -0.59
CA HIS A 104 4.77 -21.43 0.53
C HIS A 104 3.89 -22.63 0.17
N ASN A 105 2.73 -22.40 -0.46
CA ASN A 105 1.84 -23.48 -0.88
C ASN A 105 2.52 -24.42 -1.87
N HIS A 106 3.41 -23.90 -2.72
CA HIS A 106 4.20 -24.75 -3.60
C HIS A 106 5.19 -25.64 -2.83
N THR A 107 5.82 -25.14 -1.76
CA THR A 107 6.70 -26.00 -0.94
C THR A 107 5.92 -27.03 -0.14
N VAL A 108 4.68 -26.74 0.24
CA VAL A 108 3.74 -27.73 0.81
C VAL A 108 3.46 -28.85 -0.21
N GLN A 109 3.17 -28.51 -1.47
CA GLN A 109 2.96 -29.52 -2.53
C GLN A 109 4.20 -30.38 -2.78
N ILE A 110 5.40 -29.78 -2.75
CA ILE A 110 6.66 -30.55 -2.85
C ILE A 110 6.77 -31.51 -1.65
N LYS A 111 6.44 -31.06 -0.44
CA LYS A 111 6.47 -31.91 0.77
C LYS A 111 5.54 -33.12 0.63
N GLU A 112 4.30 -32.87 0.23
CA GLU A 112 3.30 -33.93 0.00
C GLU A 112 3.76 -34.91 -1.08
N ALA A 113 4.48 -34.43 -2.11
CA ALA A 113 5.04 -35.28 -3.15
C ALA A 113 6.23 -36.14 -2.68
N LEU A 114 7.02 -35.66 -1.71
CA LEU A 114 8.11 -36.45 -1.10
C LEU A 114 7.58 -37.65 -0.31
N ASP A 115 6.36 -37.54 0.22
CA ASP A 115 5.71 -38.62 0.96
C ASP A 115 5.19 -39.75 0.05
N ASP A 116 5.14 -39.53 -1.26
CA ASP A 116 4.77 -40.55 -2.25
C ASP A 116 5.96 -41.48 -2.56
N GLU A 117 5.84 -42.76 -2.21
CA GLU A 117 6.88 -43.79 -2.36
C GLU A 117 7.41 -43.91 -3.79
N HIS A 118 6.56 -43.67 -4.79
CA HIS A 118 6.91 -43.81 -6.19
C HIS A 118 7.44 -42.51 -6.80
N ASN A 119 7.33 -41.38 -6.09
CA ASN A 119 7.89 -40.08 -6.47
C ASN A 119 7.43 -39.54 -7.85
N VAL A 120 6.45 -40.17 -8.50
CA VAL A 120 6.01 -39.82 -9.86
C VAL A 120 5.40 -38.41 -9.87
N LYS A 121 4.67 -38.05 -8.82
CA LYS A 121 4.07 -36.71 -8.66
C LYS A 121 5.13 -35.61 -8.59
N MET A 122 6.34 -35.93 -8.12
CA MET A 122 7.40 -34.94 -8.01
C MET A 122 7.76 -34.33 -9.38
N TYR A 123 7.75 -35.12 -10.45
CA TYR A 123 8.04 -34.62 -11.80
C TYR A 123 6.97 -33.67 -12.35
N SER A 124 5.73 -33.78 -11.86
CA SER A 124 4.64 -32.84 -12.23
C SER A 124 4.62 -31.57 -11.39
N ILE A 125 5.14 -31.63 -10.16
CA ILE A 125 5.09 -30.51 -9.20
C ILE A 125 6.38 -29.69 -9.30
N TYR A 126 7.53 -30.35 -9.36
CA TYR A 126 8.83 -29.69 -9.37
C TYR A 126 9.40 -29.56 -10.78
N HIS A 127 9.76 -28.33 -11.12
CA HIS A 127 10.69 -28.04 -12.20
C HIS A 127 11.65 -26.94 -11.74
N PRO A 128 12.97 -27.03 -12.03
CA PRO A 128 13.95 -26.05 -11.55
C PRO A 128 13.58 -24.59 -11.88
N SER A 129 12.98 -24.36 -13.06
CA SER A 129 12.55 -23.02 -13.49
C SER A 129 11.44 -22.41 -12.64
N ILE A 130 10.59 -23.24 -11.99
CA ILE A 130 9.53 -22.75 -11.10
C ILE A 130 10.17 -22.18 -9.84
N ILE A 131 11.13 -22.89 -9.25
CA ILE A 131 11.88 -22.41 -8.08
C ILE A 131 12.70 -21.16 -8.44
N ASP A 132 13.31 -21.12 -9.62
CA ASP A 132 14.01 -19.92 -10.09
C ASP A 132 13.09 -18.71 -10.21
N SER A 133 11.89 -18.92 -10.77
CA SER A 133 10.88 -17.86 -10.88
C SER A 133 10.43 -17.39 -9.49
N MET A 134 10.29 -18.29 -8.51
CA MET A 134 9.97 -17.94 -7.13
C MET A 134 11.10 -17.13 -6.48
N ILE A 135 12.36 -17.56 -6.61
CA ILE A 135 13.53 -16.82 -6.09
C ILE A 135 13.57 -15.41 -6.69
N GLU A 136 13.39 -15.30 -8.01
CA GLU A 136 13.39 -14.02 -8.71
C GLU A 136 12.25 -13.11 -8.21
N LEU A 137 11.02 -13.62 -8.15
CA LEU A 137 9.87 -12.86 -7.67
C LEU A 137 10.04 -12.42 -6.21
N LEU A 138 10.45 -13.33 -5.33
CA LEU A 138 10.69 -13.03 -3.91
C LEU A 138 11.81 -11.98 -3.73
N SER A 139 12.87 -12.05 -4.54
CA SER A 139 13.98 -11.09 -4.47
C SER A 139 13.59 -9.65 -4.83
N LYS A 140 12.51 -9.47 -5.60
CA LYS A 140 12.00 -8.17 -6.03
C LYS A 140 10.95 -7.57 -5.08
N LEU A 141 10.52 -8.32 -4.06
CA LEU A 141 9.51 -7.83 -3.13
C LEU A 141 10.05 -6.67 -2.27
N PRO A 142 9.25 -5.63 -2.01
CA PRO A 142 9.68 -4.46 -1.23
C PRO A 142 9.67 -4.80 0.27
N ILE A 143 10.67 -5.54 0.74
CA ILE A 143 10.73 -6.09 2.11
C ILE A 143 10.63 -5.04 3.22
N HIS A 144 11.04 -3.80 2.95
CA HIS A 144 10.93 -2.69 3.92
C HIS A 144 9.48 -2.37 4.30
N THR A 145 8.50 -2.77 3.48
CA THR A 145 7.07 -2.58 3.75
C THR A 145 6.50 -3.56 4.78
N LEU A 146 7.28 -4.58 5.18
CA LEU A 146 6.87 -5.58 6.18
C LEU A 146 6.69 -4.98 7.58
N GLY A 147 7.24 -3.79 7.87
CA GLY A 147 6.90 -3.00 9.05
C GLY A 147 7.38 -3.54 10.41
N SER A 148 8.03 -4.70 10.44
CA SER A 148 8.62 -5.32 11.62
C SER A 148 10.01 -5.87 11.28
N GLU A 149 11.01 -5.58 12.12
CA GLU A 149 12.37 -6.13 11.99
C GLU A 149 12.32 -7.67 11.93
N ARG A 150 11.48 -8.28 12.77
CA ARG A 150 11.31 -9.72 12.83
C ARG A 150 10.70 -10.29 11.55
N ALA A 151 9.73 -9.59 10.95
CA ALA A 151 9.15 -9.97 9.66
C ALA A 151 10.20 -9.88 8.54
N ILE A 152 11.02 -8.82 8.52
CA ILE A 152 12.10 -8.65 7.55
C ILE A 152 13.13 -9.78 7.68
N ALA A 153 13.58 -10.07 8.91
CA ALA A 153 14.54 -11.14 9.16
C ALA A 153 13.98 -12.52 8.74
N ALA A 154 12.74 -12.84 9.12
CA ALA A 154 12.06 -14.07 8.72
C ALA A 154 11.95 -14.18 7.19
N PHE A 155 11.58 -13.10 6.51
CA PHE A 155 11.50 -13.07 5.04
C PHE A 155 12.85 -13.34 4.37
N ILE A 156 13.95 -12.74 4.86
CA ILE A 156 15.29 -12.96 4.30
C ILE A 156 15.68 -14.43 4.41
N ILE A 157 15.46 -15.04 5.58
CA ILE A 157 15.76 -16.46 5.79
C ILE A 157 14.85 -17.33 4.91
N TYR A 158 13.55 -17.03 4.87
CA TYR A 158 12.56 -17.70 4.02
C TYR A 158 12.99 -17.71 2.55
N ASN A 159 13.34 -16.55 1.99
CA ASN A 159 13.78 -16.42 0.59
C ASN A 159 15.09 -17.18 0.35
N GLY A 160 16.07 -17.06 1.25
CA GLY A 160 17.35 -17.75 1.15
C GLY A 160 17.20 -19.28 1.09
N GLN A 161 16.21 -19.86 1.78
CA GLN A 161 15.97 -21.30 1.74
C GLN A 161 15.56 -21.83 0.37
N PHE A 162 14.95 -21.03 -0.51
CA PHE A 162 14.61 -21.51 -1.86
C PHE A 162 15.85 -21.85 -2.69
N THR A 163 16.95 -21.11 -2.51
CA THR A 163 18.22 -21.41 -3.20
C THR A 163 18.79 -22.75 -2.73
N PHE A 164 18.76 -23.01 -1.42
CA PHE A 164 19.20 -24.29 -0.87
C PHE A 164 18.27 -25.45 -1.26
N LEU A 165 16.95 -25.21 -1.24
CA LEU A 165 15.94 -26.15 -1.69
C LEU A 165 16.16 -26.55 -3.16
N LYS A 166 16.45 -25.58 -4.04
CA LYS A 166 16.78 -25.86 -5.45
C LYS A 166 17.94 -26.85 -5.56
N GLY A 167 19.03 -26.60 -4.83
CA GLY A 167 20.21 -27.47 -4.83
C GLY A 167 19.94 -28.86 -4.24
N ALA A 168 19.17 -28.93 -3.15
CA ALA A 168 18.77 -30.18 -2.53
C ALA A 168 17.88 -31.02 -3.46
N MET A 169 16.89 -30.39 -4.10
CA MET A 169 16.00 -31.04 -5.08
C MET A 169 16.74 -31.57 -6.29
N ALA A 170 17.70 -30.81 -6.84
CA ALA A 170 18.50 -31.27 -7.96
C ALA A 170 19.29 -32.55 -7.61
N LYS A 171 19.88 -32.61 -6.41
CA LYS A 171 20.58 -33.81 -5.92
C LYS A 171 19.62 -34.97 -5.66
N TYR A 172 18.45 -34.69 -5.10
CA TYR A 172 17.42 -35.69 -4.83
C TYR A 172 16.92 -36.34 -6.12
N LEU A 173 16.60 -35.54 -7.14
CA LEU A 173 16.12 -36.02 -8.44
C LEU A 173 17.21 -36.72 -9.28
N ALA A 174 18.48 -36.33 -9.11
CA ALA A 174 19.60 -37.06 -9.71
C ALA A 174 19.76 -38.48 -9.12
N GLY A 175 19.19 -38.71 -7.93
CA GLY A 175 19.21 -39.99 -7.24
C GLY A 175 20.55 -40.30 -6.57
N PRO A 176 20.65 -41.46 -5.91
CA PRO A 176 21.83 -41.85 -5.15
C PRO A 176 22.99 -42.34 -6.02
N TYR A 177 22.81 -42.53 -7.33
CA TYR A 177 23.80 -43.14 -8.24
C TYR A 177 24.89 -42.16 -8.71
N THR A 178 25.59 -41.56 -7.76
CA THR A 178 26.79 -40.75 -8.02
C THR A 178 28.00 -41.63 -8.36
N ASP A 179 29.06 -41.07 -8.95
CA ASP A 179 30.29 -41.83 -9.23
C ASP A 179 30.93 -42.39 -7.95
N GLU A 180 30.90 -41.62 -6.85
CA GLU A 180 31.32 -42.11 -5.52
C GLU A 180 30.50 -43.32 -5.07
N THR A 181 29.19 -43.30 -5.30
CA THR A 181 28.31 -44.41 -4.93
C THR A 181 28.56 -45.63 -5.83
N LYS A 182 28.80 -45.44 -7.12
CA LYS A 182 29.20 -46.53 -8.03
C LYS A 182 30.50 -47.18 -7.57
N ASP A 183 31.50 -46.39 -7.17
CA ASP A 183 32.77 -46.90 -6.65
C ASP A 183 32.59 -47.67 -5.33
N GLN A 184 31.72 -47.17 -4.42
CA GLN A 184 31.36 -47.87 -3.19
C GLN A 184 30.68 -49.20 -3.48
N LEU A 185 29.73 -49.23 -4.41
CA LEU A 185 29.04 -50.46 -4.83
C LEU A 185 29.99 -51.45 -5.51
N ALA A 186 30.93 -50.98 -6.33
CA ALA A 186 31.94 -51.82 -6.96
C ALA A 186 32.84 -52.50 -5.91
N LYS A 187 33.30 -51.75 -4.90
CA LYS A 187 34.11 -52.30 -3.80
C LYS A 187 33.34 -53.33 -2.97
N LEU A 188 32.05 -53.08 -2.69
CA LEU A 188 31.20 -54.04 -1.98
C LEU A 188 31.07 -55.35 -2.77
N LYS A 189 30.92 -55.24 -4.10
CA LYS A 189 30.86 -56.40 -4.99
C LYS A 189 32.17 -57.20 -5.00
N GLU A 190 33.32 -56.53 -5.02
CA GLU A 190 34.65 -57.18 -4.93
C GLU A 190 34.84 -57.92 -3.60
N GLN A 191 34.25 -57.40 -2.53
CA GLN A 191 34.31 -57.99 -1.18
C GLN A 191 33.31 -59.14 -0.95
N GLY A 192 32.51 -59.49 -1.97
CA GLY A 192 31.55 -60.59 -1.89
C GLY A 192 30.28 -60.27 -1.09
N TYR A 193 29.96 -58.98 -0.88
CA TYR A 193 28.69 -58.60 -0.27
C TYR A 193 27.50 -58.91 -1.20
N ASP A 194 26.39 -59.33 -0.58
CA ASP A 194 25.10 -59.60 -1.22
C ASP A 194 24.49 -58.32 -1.84
N GLU A 195 23.70 -58.48 -2.90
CA GLU A 195 22.82 -57.48 -3.52
C GLU A 195 21.98 -56.73 -2.47
N LYS A 196 21.52 -57.43 -1.42
CA LYS A 196 20.81 -56.82 -0.29
C LYS A 196 21.58 -55.69 0.41
N TYR A 197 22.91 -55.81 0.54
CA TYR A 197 23.73 -54.75 1.13
C TYR A 197 23.85 -53.55 0.19
N SER A 198 23.89 -53.79 -1.12
CA SER A 198 23.90 -52.71 -2.12
C SER A 198 22.60 -51.91 -2.08
N ASP A 199 21.46 -52.60 -1.96
CA ASP A 199 20.14 -51.99 -1.81
C ASP A 199 20.03 -51.14 -0.53
N ASP A 200 20.57 -51.63 0.58
CA ASP A 200 20.59 -50.89 1.85
C ASP A 200 21.40 -49.58 1.76
N VAL A 201 22.56 -49.63 1.10
CA VAL A 201 23.39 -48.44 0.85
C VAL A 201 22.64 -47.42 -0.02
N ILE A 202 22.00 -47.89 -1.09
CA ILE A 202 21.21 -47.03 -2.00
C ILE A 202 20.02 -46.42 -1.26
N SER A 203 19.28 -47.22 -0.50
CA SER A 203 18.14 -46.77 0.31
C SER A 203 18.56 -45.72 1.33
N THR A 204 19.67 -45.95 2.04
CA THR A 204 20.22 -45.01 3.02
C THR A 204 20.61 -43.68 2.36
N LYS A 205 21.31 -43.73 1.21
CA LYS A 205 21.68 -42.52 0.47
C LYS A 205 20.45 -41.75 -0.01
N HIS A 206 19.43 -42.46 -0.51
CA HIS A 206 18.17 -41.85 -0.92
C HIS A 206 17.43 -41.19 0.24
N ALA A 207 17.39 -41.84 1.42
CA ALA A 207 16.82 -41.28 2.63
C ALA A 207 17.52 -39.98 3.08
N VAL A 208 18.86 -39.93 2.97
CA VAL A 208 19.63 -38.70 3.26
C VAL A 208 19.28 -37.59 2.27
N LEU A 209 19.18 -37.89 0.97
CA LEU A 209 18.80 -36.90 -0.04
C LEU A 209 17.40 -36.34 0.22
N ARG A 210 16.42 -37.21 0.52
CA ARG A 210 15.07 -36.81 0.92
C ARG A 210 15.10 -35.92 2.15
N LYS A 211 15.84 -36.32 3.20
CA LYS A 211 15.91 -35.57 4.45
C LYS A 211 16.47 -34.16 4.27
N ASN A 212 17.42 -33.99 3.36
CA ASN A 212 17.97 -32.67 3.03
C ASN A 212 16.90 -31.76 2.41
N VAL A 213 16.08 -32.28 1.48
CA VAL A 213 14.96 -31.52 0.91
C VAL A 213 13.96 -31.14 2.01
N GLU A 214 13.54 -32.11 2.82
CA GLU A 214 12.60 -31.89 3.94
C GLU A 214 13.11 -30.80 4.90
N THR A 215 14.40 -30.81 5.23
CA THR A 215 15.00 -29.83 6.14
C THR A 215 14.82 -28.40 5.64
N HIS A 216 15.00 -28.16 4.34
CA HIS A 216 14.79 -26.84 3.75
C HIS A 216 13.31 -26.46 3.69
N ILE A 217 12.43 -27.41 3.36
CA ILE A 217 10.98 -27.17 3.37
C ILE A 217 10.49 -26.84 4.79
N ASP A 218 10.90 -27.60 5.80
CA ASP A 218 10.53 -27.36 7.20
C ASP A 218 11.01 -25.99 7.67
N ARG A 219 12.23 -25.59 7.25
CA ARG A 219 12.74 -24.25 7.52
C ARG A 219 11.89 -23.17 6.84
N ILE A 220 11.49 -23.35 5.58
CA ILE A 220 10.59 -22.44 4.85
C ILE A 220 9.25 -22.31 5.58
N GLN A 221 8.65 -23.43 5.97
CA GLN A 221 7.37 -23.47 6.68
C GLN A 221 7.45 -22.74 8.03
N LYS A 222 8.53 -22.95 8.78
CA LYS A 222 8.76 -22.27 10.06
C LYS A 222 8.88 -20.75 9.90
N GLU A 223 9.68 -20.28 8.94
CA GLU A 223 9.85 -18.83 8.72
C GLU A 223 8.58 -18.19 8.13
N PHE A 224 7.83 -18.93 7.30
CA PHE A 224 6.52 -18.49 6.83
C PHE A 224 5.54 -18.27 7.98
N ALA A 225 5.47 -19.20 8.95
CA ALA A 225 4.58 -19.05 10.10
C ALA A 225 4.92 -17.80 10.94
N ILE A 226 6.21 -17.47 11.09
CA ILE A 226 6.64 -16.23 11.77
C ILE A 226 6.20 -15.01 10.96
N LEU A 227 6.42 -15.02 9.64
CA LEU A 227 6.04 -13.92 8.76
C LEU A 227 4.52 -13.69 8.77
N ASP A 228 3.73 -14.76 8.68
CA ASP A 228 2.26 -14.73 8.71
C ASP A 228 1.73 -14.14 10.02
N GLN A 229 2.32 -14.56 11.15
CA GLN A 229 1.99 -14.03 12.46
C GLN A 229 2.27 -12.52 12.54
N GLU A 230 3.46 -12.07 12.13
CA GLU A 230 3.85 -10.66 12.20
C GLU A 230 2.98 -9.77 11.30
N ILE A 231 2.68 -10.22 10.08
CA ILE A 231 1.78 -9.51 9.15
C ILE A 231 0.36 -9.42 9.73
N SER A 232 -0.13 -10.51 10.32
CA SER A 232 -1.45 -10.54 10.96
C SER A 232 -1.55 -9.56 12.14
N LEU A 233 -0.51 -9.45 12.96
CA LEU A 233 -0.44 -8.49 14.07
C LEU A 233 -0.45 -7.03 13.58
N LEU A 234 0.25 -6.74 12.49
CA LEU A 234 0.25 -5.39 11.89
C LEU A 234 -1.13 -5.01 11.34
N ASN A 235 -1.83 -5.95 10.70
CA ASN A 235 -3.19 -5.73 10.22
C ASN A 235 -4.16 -5.43 11.39
N HIS A 236 -4.01 -6.13 12.52
CA HIS A 236 -4.81 -5.86 13.72
C HIS A 236 -4.52 -4.48 14.34
N ARG A 237 -3.24 -4.06 14.42
CA ARG A 237 -2.89 -2.73 14.94
C ARG A 237 -3.46 -1.59 14.09
N ASN A 238 -3.42 -1.73 12.77
CA ASN A 238 -4.01 -0.75 11.86
C ASN A 238 -5.53 -0.65 12.02
N PHE A 239 -6.22 -1.76 12.31
CA PHE A 239 -7.66 -1.78 12.53
C PHE A 239 -8.08 -1.07 13.84
N LEU A 240 -7.27 -1.18 14.89
CA LEU A 240 -7.59 -0.59 16.20
C LEU A 240 -7.26 0.91 16.32
N GLY A 241 -6.71 1.53 15.28
CA GLY A 241 -6.45 2.98 15.25
C GLY A 241 -5.48 3.48 16.31
N THR A 242 -4.74 2.58 16.97
CA THR A 242 -3.72 2.93 17.96
C THR A 242 -2.47 3.43 17.23
N ARG A 243 -2.47 4.73 16.91
CA ARG A 243 -1.25 5.49 16.63
C ARG A 243 -0.55 5.88 17.92
#